data_AF-A0A2Z6QVP0-F1
#
_entry.id   AF-A0A2Z6QVP0-F1
#
_cell.length_a   1.000
_cell.length_b   1.000
_cell.length_c   1.000
_cell.angle_alpha   90.00
_cell.angle_beta   90.00
_cell.angle_gamma   90.00
#
_symmetry.space_group_name_H-M   'P 1'
#
loop_
_entity.id
_entity.type
_entity.pdbx_description
1 polymer ?
#
loop_
_entity_poly.entity_id
_entity_poly.type
_entity_poly.pdbx_seq_one_letter_code
_entity_poly.pdbx_strand_id
1 'polypeptide(L)'
;MFASLYRIENFKGSNGWIGRFKKRHNLSCYLKQGEAASAPLEKLDEFREELQDLIRGYSLDDVFNCDETGLYWKIEPKRTISNKPVSGRKQSKDRVTILLCSNATGTEKLKPAFIHKYKNSRPLKNLPKSSLPVEYYWNVKAWMQVLI
;
A
#
# COMPACT_ATOMS: atom_id res chain seq x y z
N MET A 1 4.62 30.61 2.96
CA MET A 1 5.71 29.93 2.22
C MET A 1 6.92 30.87 2.22
N PHE A 2 7.93 30.61 3.07
CA PHE A 2 9.16 31.43 3.33
C PHE A 2 9.07 32.96 3.09
N ALA A 3 9.07 33.42 1.83
CA ALA A 3 8.93 34.84 1.46
C ALA A 3 7.71 35.54 2.07
N SER A 4 6.58 34.84 2.21
CA SER A 4 5.38 35.41 2.85
C SER A 4 5.56 35.63 4.36
N LEU A 5 6.40 34.82 5.02
CA LEU A 5 6.69 34.93 6.45
C LEU A 5 7.54 36.18 6.75
N TYR A 6 8.40 36.55 5.79
CA TYR A 6 9.31 37.69 5.88
C TYR A 6 8.82 38.93 5.12
N ARG A 7 7.54 38.95 4.70
CA ARG A 7 6.92 40.05 3.94
C ARG A 7 7.72 40.47 2.70
N ILE A 8 8.39 39.52 2.05
CA ILE A 8 9.12 39.78 0.81
C ILE A 8 8.14 39.69 -0.35
N GLU A 9 7.72 40.86 -0.83
CA GLU A 9 6.91 40.97 -2.05
C GLU A 9 7.77 40.67 -3.29
N ASN A 10 7.18 39.99 -4.29
CA ASN A 10 7.84 39.65 -5.56
C ASN A 10 9.00 38.65 -5.51
N PHE A 11 9.10 37.82 -4.47
CA PHE A 11 10.11 36.76 -4.41
C PHE A 11 10.00 35.77 -5.60
N LYS A 12 11.05 35.65 -6.41
CA LYS A 12 11.19 34.64 -7.47
C LYS A 12 12.39 33.72 -7.17
N GLY A 13 12.12 32.50 -6.72
CA GLY A 13 13.15 31.48 -6.52
C GLY A 13 13.42 30.66 -7.79
N SER A 14 14.68 30.51 -8.18
CA SER A 14 15.08 29.59 -9.26
C SER A 14 15.15 28.13 -8.77
N ASN A 15 15.22 27.16 -9.69
CA ASN A 15 15.48 25.75 -9.37
C ASN A 15 16.81 25.57 -8.59
N GLY A 16 17.81 26.41 -8.85
CA GLY A 16 19.06 26.44 -8.09
C GLY A 16 18.87 26.97 -6.67
N TRP A 17 18.05 28.01 -6.48
CA TRP A 17 17.74 28.55 -5.16
C TRP A 17 17.06 27.51 -4.27
N ILE A 18 16.03 26.81 -4.78
CA ILE A 18 15.32 25.78 -4.00
C ILE A 18 16.23 24.58 -3.68
N GLY A 19 17.14 24.19 -4.59
CA GLY A 19 18.13 23.15 -4.34
C GLY A 19 19.08 23.52 -3.20
N ARG A 20 19.66 24.72 -3.24
CA ARG A 20 20.55 25.21 -2.18
C ARG A 20 19.82 25.44 -0.85
N PHE A 21 18.57 25.90 -0.90
CA PHE A 21 17.74 26.07 0.29
C PHE A 21 17.47 24.74 0.98
N LYS A 22 17.03 23.71 0.22
CA LYS A 22 16.84 22.35 0.74
C LYS A 22 18.11 21.80 1.38
N LYS A 23 19.26 21.96 0.70
CA LYS A 23 20.56 21.51 1.22
C LYS A 23 20.96 22.24 2.52
N ARG A 24 20.78 23.56 2.58
CA ARG A 24 21.12 24.37 3.76
C ARG A 24 20.27 24.00 4.99
N HIS A 25 19.01 23.66 4.77
CA HIS A 25 18.07 23.33 5.85
C HIS A 25 17.85 21.83 6.04
N ASN A 26 18.72 20.99 5.45
CA ASN A 26 18.64 19.53 5.52
C ASN A 26 17.24 18.95 5.16
N LEU A 27 16.59 19.54 4.16
CA LEU A 27 15.25 19.14 3.72
C LEU A 27 15.35 18.10 2.60
N SER A 28 15.01 16.86 2.94
CA SER A 28 14.99 15.74 2.00
C SER A 28 13.56 15.34 1.62
N CYS A 29 13.39 14.79 0.42
CA CYS A 29 12.12 14.22 -0.02
C CYS A 29 12.04 12.78 0.46
N TYR A 30 11.20 12.52 1.46
CA TYR A 30 10.95 11.18 1.95
C TYR A 30 9.68 10.61 1.32
N LEU A 31 9.70 9.34 0.92
CA LEU A 31 8.48 8.59 0.69
C LEU A 31 7.81 8.38 2.04
N LYS A 32 6.60 8.89 2.21
CA LYS A 32 5.78 8.58 3.40
C LYS A 32 5.33 7.12 3.31
N GLN A 33 6.02 6.23 4.01
CA GLN A 33 5.57 4.87 4.27
C GLN A 33 4.52 4.91 5.39
N GLY A 34 3.38 4.26 5.19
CA GLY A 34 2.22 4.35 6.09
C GLY A 34 2.44 3.75 7.47
N GLU A 35 3.36 2.80 7.59
CA GLU A 35 3.59 2.01 8.83
C GLU A 35 4.97 2.22 9.45
N ALA A 36 5.88 2.91 8.76
CA ALA A 36 7.27 3.08 9.22
C ALA A 36 7.38 3.83 10.56
N ALA A 37 6.34 4.57 10.97
CA ALA A 37 6.31 5.26 12.25
C ALA A 37 5.79 4.42 13.42
N SER A 38 5.19 3.25 13.17
CA SER A 38 4.56 2.40 14.19
C SER A 38 5.42 1.20 14.60
N ALA A 39 6.48 0.89 13.84
CA ALA A 39 7.36 -0.23 14.13
C ALA A 39 8.40 0.16 15.20
N PRO A 40 8.48 -0.53 16.35
CA PRO A 40 9.50 -0.28 17.36
C PRO A 40 10.85 -0.80 16.86
N LEU A 41 11.58 0.04 16.11
CA LEU A 41 12.86 -0.33 15.49
C LEU A 41 13.88 -0.88 16.49
N GLU A 42 13.85 -0.36 17.72
CA GLU A 42 14.76 -0.76 18.82
C GLU A 42 14.55 -2.21 19.27
N LYS A 43 13.35 -2.77 19.11
CA LYS A 43 13.01 -4.14 19.53
C LYS A 43 12.96 -5.13 18.37
N LEU A 44 13.23 -4.68 17.15
CA LEU A 44 13.07 -5.53 15.96
C LEU A 44 13.96 -6.77 16.00
N ASP A 45 15.17 -6.64 16.55
CA ASP A 45 16.09 -7.76 16.60
C ASP A 45 15.66 -8.80 17.65
N GLU A 46 15.18 -8.36 18.82
CA GLU A 46 14.55 -9.23 19.83
C GLU A 46 13.35 -9.99 19.24
N PHE A 47 12.44 -9.29 18.55
CA PHE A 47 11.28 -9.92 17.91
C PHE A 47 11.68 -10.93 16.82
N ARG A 48 12.77 -10.68 16.09
CA ARG A 48 13.28 -11.62 15.08
C ARG A 48 13.82 -12.88 15.74
N GLU A 49 14.58 -12.75 16.82
CA GLU A 49 15.09 -13.91 17.57
C GLU A 49 13.94 -14.74 18.15
N GLU A 50 12.96 -14.09 18.79
CA GLU A 50 11.76 -14.77 19.30
C GLU A 50 10.98 -15.50 18.20
N LEU A 51 10.80 -14.86 17.03
CA LEU A 51 10.12 -15.50 15.90
C LEU A 51 10.91 -16.68 15.36
N GLN A 52 12.24 -16.55 15.22
CA GLN A 52 13.12 -17.63 14.78
C GLN A 52 13.07 -18.82 15.74
N ASP A 53 13.03 -18.56 17.05
CA ASP A 53 12.91 -19.59 18.08
C ASP A 53 11.55 -20.29 18.03
N LEU A 54 10.48 -19.52 17.84
CA LEU A 54 9.12 -20.07 17.69
C LEU A 54 9.01 -21.00 16.48
N ILE A 55 9.58 -20.62 15.33
CA ILE A 55 9.49 -21.42 14.10
C ILE A 55 10.56 -22.51 13.99
N ARG A 56 11.55 -22.55 14.90
CA ARG A 56 12.70 -23.46 14.84
C ARG A 56 12.32 -24.95 14.73
N GLY A 57 11.21 -25.33 15.35
CA GLY A 57 10.71 -26.72 15.36
C GLY A 57 9.92 -27.11 14.10
N TYR A 58 9.64 -26.18 13.21
CA TYR A 58 8.83 -26.40 12.01
C TYR A 58 9.72 -26.53 10.77
N SER A 59 9.31 -27.39 9.83
CA SER A 59 9.92 -27.38 8.50
C SER A 59 9.62 -26.05 7.81
N LEU A 60 10.54 -25.55 6.98
CA LEU A 60 10.29 -24.36 6.17
C LEU A 60 9.12 -24.55 5.20
N ASP A 61 8.82 -25.80 4.82
CA ASP A 61 7.64 -26.12 4.02
C ASP A 61 6.31 -25.91 4.79
N ASP A 62 6.36 -25.97 6.13
CA ASP A 62 5.20 -25.77 7.02
C ASP A 62 5.10 -24.34 7.58
N VAL A 63 6.09 -23.48 7.29
CA VAL A 63 6.08 -22.07 7.71
C VAL A 63 5.48 -21.23 6.59
N PHE A 64 4.25 -20.75 6.80
CA PHE A 64 3.54 -19.90 5.84
C PHE A 64 3.62 -18.43 6.23
N ASN A 65 3.83 -17.59 5.23
CA ASN A 65 3.62 -16.16 5.34
C ASN A 65 2.42 -15.76 4.46
N CYS A 66 1.51 -14.98 5.04
CA CYS A 66 0.40 -14.40 4.30
C CYS A 66 0.42 -12.89 4.44
N ASP A 67 0.16 -12.17 3.34
CA ASP A 67 0.10 -10.71 3.36
C ASP A 67 -1.01 -10.17 2.44
N GLU A 68 -1.54 -9.02 2.81
CA GLU A 68 -2.63 -8.34 2.11
C GLU A 68 -2.10 -7.27 1.16
N THR A 69 -2.60 -7.29 -0.07
CA THR A 69 -2.33 -6.22 -1.03
C THR A 69 -3.62 -5.62 -1.59
N GLY A 70 -3.64 -4.30 -1.69
CA GLY A 70 -4.75 -3.55 -2.29
C GLY A 70 -4.52 -3.34 -3.78
N LEU A 71 -5.37 -3.94 -4.62
CA LEU A 71 -5.37 -3.70 -6.06
C LEU A 71 -6.33 -2.56 -6.42
N TYR A 72 -5.76 -1.40 -6.77
CA TYR A 72 -6.49 -0.20 -7.18
C TYR A 72 -6.64 -0.15 -8.70
N TRP A 73 -7.83 -0.46 -9.20
CA TRP A 73 -8.07 -0.52 -10.65
C TRP A 73 -8.70 0.77 -11.21
N LYS A 74 -9.25 1.66 -10.36
CA LYS A 74 -9.78 2.97 -10.77
C LYS A 74 -8.85 4.15 -10.46
N ILE A 75 -7.65 3.91 -9.94
CA ILE A 75 -6.78 5.01 -9.55
C ILE A 75 -6.16 5.65 -10.79
N GLU A 76 -6.47 6.93 -11.02
CA GLU A 76 -5.86 7.69 -12.09
C GLU A 76 -4.41 8.09 -11.71
N PRO A 77 -3.47 8.11 -12.68
CA PRO A 77 -2.14 8.65 -12.45
C PRO A 77 -2.19 10.08 -11.91
N LYS A 78 -1.31 10.40 -10.96
CA LYS A 78 -1.23 11.76 -10.37
C LYS A 78 -0.78 12.85 -11.36
N ARG A 79 -0.21 12.44 -12.50
CA ARG A 79 0.27 13.32 -13.55
C ARG A 79 -0.38 12.89 -14.86
N THR A 80 -0.86 13.86 -15.61
CA THR A 80 -1.43 13.66 -16.93
C THR A 80 -0.71 14.58 -17.92
N ILE A 81 -0.63 14.15 -19.18
CA ILE A 81 -0.11 14.97 -20.27
C ILE A 81 -1.33 15.64 -20.91
N SER A 82 -1.34 16.97 -20.96
CA SER A 82 -2.43 17.73 -21.58
C SER A 82 -1.91 18.98 -22.27
N ASN A 83 -2.60 19.36 -23.34
CA ASN A 83 -2.39 20.61 -24.08
C ASN A 83 -3.12 21.81 -23.44
N LYS A 84 -3.91 21.59 -22.38
CA LYS A 84 -4.62 22.64 -21.63
C LYS A 84 -4.55 22.36 -20.12
N PRO A 85 -4.74 23.36 -19.25
CA PRO A 85 -4.82 23.14 -17.81
C PRO A 85 -5.95 22.14 -17.48
N VAL A 86 -5.61 21.05 -16.79
CA VAL A 86 -6.57 20.04 -16.34
C VAL A 86 -6.80 20.21 -14.85
N SER A 87 -8.05 20.44 -14.44
CA SER A 87 -8.44 20.43 -13.03
C SER A 87 -8.22 19.04 -12.43
N GLY A 88 -7.57 18.97 -11.26
CA GLY A 88 -7.41 17.72 -10.54
C GLY A 88 -8.76 17.12 -10.17
N ARG A 89 -8.93 15.80 -10.36
CA ARG A 89 -10.11 15.05 -9.91
C ARG A 89 -9.80 14.31 -8.62
N LYS A 90 -10.84 14.09 -7.80
CA LYS A 90 -10.73 13.21 -6.62
C LYS A 90 -10.44 11.80 -7.12
N GLN A 91 -9.29 11.25 -6.77
CA GLN A 91 -8.92 9.89 -7.15
C GLN A 91 -9.93 8.90 -6.57
N SER A 92 -10.45 8.02 -7.44
CA SER A 92 -11.20 6.88 -6.95
C SER A 92 -10.28 5.98 -6.14
N LYS A 93 -10.72 5.64 -4.93
CA LYS A 93 -10.06 4.68 -4.05
C LYS A 93 -10.71 3.29 -4.17
N ASP A 94 -11.47 3.05 -5.24
CA ASP A 94 -12.03 1.74 -5.50
C ASP A 94 -10.89 0.74 -5.69
N ARG A 95 -10.90 -0.26 -4.83
CA ARG A 95 -9.93 -1.33 -4.81
C ARG A 95 -10.62 -2.65 -4.48
N VAL A 96 -9.89 -3.71 -4.75
CA VAL A 96 -10.13 -5.04 -4.19
C VAL A 96 -8.91 -5.39 -3.34
N THR A 97 -9.11 -6.19 -2.32
CA THR A 97 -8.02 -6.66 -1.46
C THR A 97 -7.76 -8.11 -1.80
N ILE A 98 -6.48 -8.45 -1.95
CA ILE A 98 -6.02 -9.79 -2.26
C ILE A 98 -5.15 -10.24 -1.10
N LEU A 99 -5.51 -11.35 -0.45
CA LEU A 99 -4.62 -12.04 0.46
C LEU A 99 -3.85 -13.08 -0.36
N LEU A 100 -2.53 -13.02 -0.27
CA LEU A 100 -1.63 -14.01 -0.84
C LEU A 100 -0.96 -14.76 0.30
N CYS A 101 -0.78 -16.06 0.14
CA CYS A 101 -0.08 -16.86 1.13
C CYS A 101 0.77 -17.94 0.47
N SER A 102 1.99 -18.12 0.95
CA SER A 102 2.92 -19.15 0.49
C SER A 102 3.79 -19.64 1.64
N ASN A 103 4.28 -20.87 1.53
CA ASN A 103 5.29 -21.37 2.46
C ASN A 103 6.66 -20.70 2.23
N ALA A 104 7.56 -20.85 3.19
CA ALA A 104 8.85 -20.17 3.21
C ALA A 104 9.78 -20.64 2.07
N THR A 105 9.61 -21.87 1.59
CA THR A 105 10.33 -22.42 0.43
C THR A 105 9.72 -21.98 -0.91
N GLY A 106 8.47 -21.51 -0.91
CA GLY A 106 7.72 -21.09 -2.09
C GLY A 106 7.21 -22.26 -2.96
N THR A 107 7.33 -23.50 -2.49
CA THR A 107 6.84 -24.71 -3.16
C THR A 107 5.32 -24.81 -3.11
N GLU A 108 4.70 -24.31 -2.04
CA GLU A 108 3.26 -24.27 -1.86
C GLU A 108 2.74 -22.83 -1.84
N LYS A 109 1.69 -22.58 -2.63
CA LYS A 109 0.97 -21.31 -2.66
C LYS A 109 -0.52 -21.59 -2.47
N LEU A 110 -1.09 -21.00 -1.43
CA LEU A 110 -2.51 -21.14 -1.17
C LEU A 110 -3.31 -20.36 -2.23
N LYS A 111 -4.54 -20.81 -2.48
CA LYS A 111 -5.45 -20.13 -3.40
C LYS A 111 -5.68 -18.70 -2.88
N PRO A 112 -5.47 -17.65 -3.71
CA PRO A 112 -5.62 -16.28 -3.23
C PRO A 112 -7.04 -15.99 -2.76
N ALA A 113 -7.18 -15.28 -1.64
CA ALA A 113 -8.46 -14.75 -1.21
C ALA A 113 -8.70 -13.39 -1.88
N PHE A 114 -9.80 -13.27 -2.60
CA PHE A 114 -10.21 -12.06 -3.31
C PHE A 114 -11.38 -11.41 -2.58
N ILE A 115 -11.13 -10.27 -1.93
CA ILE A 115 -12.12 -9.56 -1.12
C ILE A 115 -12.61 -8.34 -1.91
N HIS A 116 -13.87 -8.41 -2.36
CA HIS A 116 -14.53 -7.30 -3.03
C HIS A 116 -15.44 -6.51 -2.08
N LYS A 117 -15.69 -5.24 -2.40
CA LYS A 117 -16.73 -4.42 -1.75
C LYS A 117 -18.15 -5.03 -1.78
N TYR A 118 -18.46 -5.80 -2.83
CA TYR A 118 -19.82 -6.23 -3.15
C TYR A 118 -19.84 -7.75 -3.21
N LYS A 119 -20.88 -8.37 -2.64
CA LYS A 119 -21.10 -9.82 -2.78
C LYS A 119 -21.17 -10.25 -4.25
N ASN A 120 -21.92 -9.50 -5.05
CA ASN A 120 -22.00 -9.66 -6.50
C ASN A 120 -21.70 -8.33 -7.18
N SER A 121 -20.45 -8.12 -7.57
CA SER A 121 -20.05 -6.95 -8.35
C SER A 121 -20.67 -7.00 -9.76
N ARG A 122 -21.00 -5.84 -10.32
CA ARG A 122 -21.57 -5.74 -11.68
C ARG A 122 -20.68 -6.41 -12.75
N PRO A 123 -19.34 -6.27 -12.72
CA PRO A 123 -18.47 -6.95 -13.69
C PRO A 123 -18.49 -8.48 -13.59
N LEU A 124 -18.83 -9.02 -12.41
CA LEU A 124 -18.91 -10.46 -12.18
C LEU A 124 -20.37 -10.95 -12.12
N LYS A 125 -21.29 -10.18 -12.71
CA LYS A 125 -22.70 -10.56 -12.80
C LYS A 125 -22.80 -11.78 -13.70
N ASN A 126 -23.52 -12.81 -13.25
CA ASN A 126 -23.71 -14.10 -13.92
C ASN A 126 -22.47 -15.01 -13.99
N LEU A 127 -21.37 -14.68 -13.30
CA LEU A 127 -20.24 -15.58 -13.14
C LEU A 127 -20.34 -16.35 -11.81
N PRO A 128 -20.38 -17.69 -11.84
CA PRO A 128 -20.35 -18.47 -10.61
C PRO A 128 -19.00 -18.23 -9.89
N LYS A 129 -19.04 -17.94 -8.60
CA LYS A 129 -17.80 -17.63 -7.85
C LYS A 129 -16.85 -18.82 -7.78
N SER A 130 -17.39 -20.03 -7.82
CA SER A 130 -16.63 -21.28 -7.86
C SER A 130 -15.80 -21.45 -9.13
N SER A 131 -16.15 -20.79 -10.25
CA SER A 131 -15.34 -20.85 -11.47
C SER A 131 -14.13 -19.91 -11.45
N LEU A 132 -14.02 -19.06 -10.42
CA LEU A 132 -12.89 -18.14 -10.29
C LEU A 132 -11.64 -18.90 -9.80
N PRO A 133 -10.45 -18.51 -10.26
CA PRO A 133 -9.17 -19.06 -9.79
C PRO A 133 -8.80 -18.57 -8.37
N VAL A 134 -9.73 -17.89 -7.68
CA VAL A 134 -9.56 -17.28 -6.36
C VAL A 134 -10.71 -17.67 -5.45
N GLU A 135 -10.52 -17.56 -4.14
CA GLU A 135 -11.60 -17.67 -3.17
C GLU A 135 -12.29 -16.31 -3.03
N TYR A 136 -13.57 -16.23 -3.37
CA TYR A 136 -14.27 -14.95 -3.42
C TYR A 136 -14.94 -14.62 -2.09
N TYR A 137 -14.55 -13.50 -1.49
CA TYR A 137 -15.12 -12.94 -0.27
C TYR A 137 -15.68 -11.53 -0.53
N TRP A 138 -16.53 -11.06 0.37
CA TRP A 138 -17.03 -9.69 0.31
C TRP A 138 -17.10 -9.02 1.68
N ASN A 139 -16.75 -7.73 1.69
CA ASN A 139 -16.90 -6.85 2.84
C ASN A 139 -17.12 -5.43 2.31
N VAL A 140 -18.06 -4.67 2.89
CA VAL A 140 -18.34 -3.26 2.51
C VAL A 140 -17.09 -2.38 2.51
N LYS A 141 -16.12 -2.67 3.40
CA LYS A 141 -14.84 -1.94 3.45
C LYS A 141 -13.78 -2.50 2.50
N ALA A 142 -14.01 -3.69 1.93
CA ALA A 142 -13.03 -4.47 1.14
C ALA A 142 -11.72 -4.68 1.90
N TRP A 143 -11.80 -5.11 3.16
CA TRP A 143 -10.67 -5.51 4.01
C TRP A 143 -10.98 -6.85 4.66
N MET A 144 -9.95 -7.56 5.10
CA MET A 144 -10.14 -8.65 6.05
C MET A 144 -10.68 -8.09 7.38
N GLN A 145 -11.49 -8.89 8.06
CA GLN A 145 -11.94 -8.59 9.42
C GLN A 145 -11.36 -9.66 10.32
N VAL A 146 -10.82 -9.23 11.45
CA VAL A 146 -10.55 -10.13 12.56
C VAL A 146 -11.92 -10.54 13.12
N LEU A 147 -12.12 -11.83 13.40
CA LEU A 147 -13.21 -12.29 14.25
C LEU A 147 -13.00 -11.67 15.63
N ILE A 148 -13.85 -10.69 15.98
CA ILE A 148 -13.97 -10.18 17.34
C ILE A 148 -15.08 -10.99 18.01
#